data_AF-A0A0F6H5L0-F1
#
_entry.id   AF-A0A0F6H5L0-F1
#
_cell.length_a   1.000
_cell.length_b   1.000
_cell.length_c   1.000
_cell.angle_alpha   90.00
_cell.angle_beta   90.00
_cell.angle_gamma   90.00
#
_symmetry.space_group_name_H-M   'P 1'
#
loop_
_entity.id
_entity.type
_entity.pdbx_description
1 polymer ?
#
loop_
_entity_poly.entity_id
_entity_poly.type
_entity_poly.pdbx_seq_one_letter_code
_entity_poly.pdbx_strand_id
1 'polypeptide(L)'
;MPQGLEADTFQGKAYVGLVPFRMKGVRPIFLPPLPWVSYFSELNVRTYVKTQGKPGVYFFSLDAGNRIIVEVARKYFHLPYLNADIHFKREGIKKEFHCFRIDSRTNPGEFHVLLRKFINRNKILWKIGSQKDIVFIV
;
A
#
# COMPACT_ATOMS: atom_id res chain seq x y z
N MET A 1 -17.80 -1.69 6.02
CA MET A 1 -17.28 -0.30 6.00
C MET A 1 -18.04 0.51 7.04
N PRO A 2 -17.46 1.58 7.59
CA PRO A 2 -18.17 2.47 8.50
C PRO A 2 -19.48 2.98 7.88
N GLN A 3 -20.49 3.21 8.71
CA GLN A 3 -21.77 3.75 8.26
C GLN A 3 -21.57 5.11 7.58
N GLY A 4 -22.27 5.34 6.47
CA GLY A 4 -22.17 6.58 5.68
C GLY A 4 -21.06 6.61 4.64
N LEU A 5 -20.26 5.54 4.51
CA LEU A 5 -19.35 5.32 3.39
C LEU A 5 -19.93 4.30 2.42
N GLU A 6 -20.01 4.67 1.15
CA GLU A 6 -20.42 3.80 0.05
C GLU A 6 -19.20 3.42 -0.78
N ALA A 7 -19.14 2.19 -1.29
CA ALA A 7 -18.14 1.84 -2.28
C ALA A 7 -18.30 2.72 -3.52
N ASP A 8 -17.20 3.26 -4.02
CA ASP A 8 -17.19 3.87 -5.34
C ASP A 8 -17.03 2.77 -6.40
N THR A 9 -17.96 2.75 -7.35
CA THR A 9 -18.09 1.64 -8.29
C THR A 9 -17.89 2.12 -9.71
N PHE A 10 -17.09 1.40 -10.47
CA PHE A 10 -16.98 1.57 -11.92
C PHE A 10 -17.68 0.39 -12.60
N GLN A 11 -18.66 0.70 -13.47
CA GLN A 11 -19.50 -0.32 -14.14
C GLN A 11 -20.16 -1.30 -13.15
N GLY A 12 -20.66 -0.78 -12.02
CA GLY A 12 -21.33 -1.57 -10.99
C GLY A 12 -20.41 -2.45 -10.14
N LYS A 13 -19.08 -2.34 -10.31
CA LYS A 13 -18.10 -3.10 -9.53
C LYS A 13 -17.25 -2.18 -8.67
N ALA A 14 -17.03 -2.59 -7.42
CA ALA A 14 -16.06 -1.98 -6.53
C ALA A 14 -14.69 -2.65 -6.74
N TYR A 15 -13.62 -1.90 -6.50
CA TYR A 15 -12.25 -2.36 -6.70
C TYR A 15 -11.46 -2.26 -5.40
N VAL A 16 -10.63 -3.26 -5.13
CA VAL A 16 -9.66 -3.26 -4.05
C VAL A 16 -8.27 -3.12 -4.66
N GLY A 17 -7.56 -2.06 -4.27
CA GLY A 17 -6.17 -1.85 -4.60
C GLY A 17 -5.28 -2.42 -3.50
N LEU A 18 -4.38 -3.32 -3.88
CA LEU A 18 -3.16 -3.59 -3.13
C LEU A 18 -2.11 -2.66 -3.72
N VAL A 19 -1.35 -1.89 -2.94
CA VAL A 19 -0.41 -0.90 -3.48
C VAL A 19 0.92 -1.00 -2.73
N PRO A 20 1.92 -1.71 -3.26
CA PRO A 20 3.25 -1.80 -2.67
C PRO A 20 4.11 -0.60 -3.05
N PHE A 21 4.74 0.03 -2.06
CA PHE A 21 5.68 1.12 -2.28
C PHE A 21 6.76 1.18 -1.20
N ARG A 22 7.73 2.05 -1.42
CA ARG A 22 8.81 2.32 -0.48
C ARG A 22 8.81 3.79 -0.10
N MET A 23 8.65 4.03 1.18
CA MET A 23 8.79 5.35 1.79
C MET A 23 10.28 5.74 1.84
N LYS A 24 10.56 7.00 1.49
CA LYS A 24 11.92 7.57 1.52
C LYS A 24 11.85 8.99 2.08
N GLY A 25 12.68 9.26 3.09
CA GLY A 25 12.82 10.59 3.67
C GLY A 25 11.64 11.05 4.54
N VAL A 26 10.84 10.13 5.09
CA VAL A 26 9.73 10.49 6.00
C VAL A 26 10.30 11.08 7.28
N ARG A 27 10.00 12.35 7.57
CA ARG A 27 10.52 13.07 8.73
C ARG A 27 9.65 14.28 9.07
N PRO A 28 9.62 14.72 10.32
CA PRO A 28 9.12 16.05 10.66
C PRO A 28 9.86 17.14 9.89
N ILE A 29 9.13 18.19 9.50
CA ILE A 29 9.72 19.38 8.90
C ILE A 29 10.75 19.93 9.91
N PHE A 30 11.95 20.27 9.44
CA PHE A 30 13.13 20.73 10.23
C PHE A 30 14.04 19.67 10.90
N LEU A 31 13.71 18.38 10.89
CA LEU A 31 14.62 17.34 11.39
C LEU A 31 15.30 16.56 10.26
N PRO A 32 16.56 16.10 10.41
CA PRO A 32 17.19 15.24 9.42
C PRO A 32 16.47 13.88 9.33
N PRO A 33 16.52 13.19 8.17
CA PRO A 33 15.95 11.85 8.05
C PRO A 33 16.73 10.89 8.95
N LEU A 34 16.03 10.21 9.85
CA LEU A 34 16.62 9.20 10.71
C LEU A 34 16.56 7.85 9.98
N PRO A 35 17.67 7.11 9.85
CA PRO A 35 17.73 5.88 9.06
C PRO A 35 16.64 4.86 9.40
N TRP A 36 16.29 4.75 10.67
CA TRP A 36 15.34 3.76 11.19
C TRP A 36 13.87 4.14 11.09
N VAL A 37 13.49 5.37 10.70
CA VAL A 37 12.08 5.77 10.55
C VAL A 37 11.79 6.41 9.19
N SER A 38 12.80 6.97 8.55
CA SER A 38 12.62 7.70 7.29
C SER A 38 12.58 6.80 6.06
N TYR A 39 12.95 5.53 6.18
CA TYR A 39 13.02 4.58 5.07
C TYR A 39 12.41 3.24 5.45
N PHE A 40 11.30 2.88 4.82
CA PHE A 40 10.63 1.60 5.05
C PHE A 40 9.75 1.24 3.84
N SER A 41 9.38 -0.02 3.73
CA SER A 41 8.42 -0.48 2.72
C SER A 41 7.02 -0.55 3.32
N GLU A 42 6.01 -0.33 2.49
CA GLU A 42 4.60 -0.31 2.90
C GLU A 42 3.72 -0.94 1.81
N LEU A 43 2.65 -1.61 2.23
CA LEU A 43 1.61 -2.15 1.36
C LEU A 43 0.25 -1.63 1.84
N ASN A 44 -0.42 -0.87 0.98
CA ASN A 44 -1.78 -0.38 1.26
C ASN A 44 -2.80 -1.34 0.67
N VAL A 45 -3.71 -1.85 1.50
CA VAL A 45 -4.92 -2.53 1.04
C VAL A 45 -6.07 -1.56 1.17
N ARG A 46 -6.59 -1.06 0.05
CA ARG A 46 -7.52 0.07 0.03
C ARG A 46 -8.62 -0.10 -1.00
N THR A 47 -9.72 0.62 -0.84
CA THR A 47 -10.77 0.75 -1.87
C THR A 47 -11.17 2.21 -2.03
N TYR A 48 -11.87 2.51 -3.12
CA TYR A 48 -12.45 3.83 -3.36
C TYR A 48 -13.84 3.88 -2.74
N VAL A 49 -14.13 4.99 -2.09
CA VAL A 49 -15.40 5.22 -1.41
C VAL A 49 -15.93 6.59 -1.74
N LYS A 50 -17.22 6.80 -1.52
CA LYS A 50 -17.87 8.10 -1.60
C LYS A 50 -18.74 8.32 -0.37
N THR A 51 -18.86 9.58 0.04
CA THR A 51 -19.81 10.01 1.05
C THR A 51 -20.40 11.35 0.64
N GLN A 52 -21.73 11.44 0.58
CA GLN A 52 -22.43 12.67 0.16
C GLN A 52 -21.89 13.26 -1.15
N GLY A 53 -21.59 12.39 -2.13
CA GLY A 53 -21.02 12.78 -3.42
C GLY A 53 -19.52 13.16 -3.41
N LYS A 54 -18.84 13.14 -2.25
CA LYS A 54 -17.40 13.43 -2.14
C LYS A 54 -16.59 12.12 -2.25
N PRO A 55 -15.61 12.04 -3.18
CA PRO A 55 -14.77 10.86 -3.33
C PRO A 55 -13.73 10.76 -2.21
N GLY A 56 -13.32 9.54 -1.90
CA GLY A 56 -12.32 9.24 -0.88
C GLY A 56 -11.70 7.86 -1.05
N VAL A 57 -10.76 7.56 -0.15
CA VAL A 57 -10.08 6.27 -0.09
C VAL A 57 -10.29 5.69 1.30
N TYR A 58 -10.68 4.43 1.35
CA TYR A 58 -10.78 3.67 2.59
C TYR A 58 -9.64 2.65 2.66
N PHE A 59 -8.93 2.64 3.79
CA PHE A 59 -7.86 1.67 4.05
C PHE A 59 -8.41 0.50 4.86
N PHE A 60 -8.27 -0.71 4.33
CA PHE A 60 -8.49 -1.95 5.08
C PHE A 60 -7.27 -2.25 5.96
N SER A 61 -6.06 -2.12 5.39
CA SER A 61 -4.80 -2.24 6.12
C SER A 61 -3.71 -1.38 5.49
N LEU A 62 -2.74 -1.01 6.33
CA LEU A 62 -1.49 -0.35 5.97
C LEU A 62 -0.35 -1.19 6.56
N ASP A 63 0.13 -2.15 5.80
CA ASP A 63 1.17 -3.08 6.25
C ASP A 63 2.54 -2.42 6.09
N ALA A 64 3.30 -2.27 7.17
CA ALA A 64 4.57 -1.53 7.15
C ALA A 64 5.70 -2.31 7.80
N GLY A 65 6.89 -2.22 7.18
CA GLY A 65 8.14 -2.81 7.65
C GLY A 65 8.78 -2.13 8.86
N ASN A 66 8.04 -1.28 9.58
CA ASN A 66 8.59 -0.42 10.63
C ASN A 66 7.64 -0.26 11.82
N ARG A 67 7.98 -0.95 12.91
CA ARG A 67 7.16 -0.97 14.12
C ARG A 67 6.97 0.40 14.77
N ILE A 68 7.99 1.24 14.78
CA ILE A 68 7.88 2.58 15.37
C ILE A 68 6.84 3.41 14.61
N ILE A 69 6.90 3.38 13.27
CA ILE A 69 5.93 4.09 12.42
C ILE A 69 4.52 3.53 12.62
N VAL A 70 4.37 2.20 12.71
CA VAL A 70 3.07 1.56 12.95
C VAL A 70 2.44 2.07 14.24
N GLU A 71 3.17 2.06 15.35
CA GLU A 71 2.61 2.49 16.64
C GLU A 71 2.31 4.00 16.67
N VAL A 72 3.20 4.83 16.13
CA VAL A 72 2.99 6.29 16.04
C VAL A 72 1.77 6.60 15.17
N ALA A 73 1.68 5.98 13.99
CA ALA A 73 0.61 6.29 13.05
C ALA A 73 -0.78 5.92 13.59
N ARG A 74 -0.88 4.79 14.30
CA ARG A 74 -2.12 4.40 14.98
C ARG A 74 -2.49 5.36 16.10
N LYS A 75 -1.51 5.73 16.93
CA LYS A 75 -1.72 6.57 18.10
C LYS A 75 -2.22 7.97 17.71
N TYR A 76 -1.67 8.55 16.64
CA TYR A 76 -1.92 9.95 16.28
C TYR A 76 -2.85 10.16 15.08
N PHE A 77 -2.95 9.21 14.15
CA PHE A 77 -3.78 9.34 12.94
C PHE A 77 -4.93 8.34 12.87
N HIS A 78 -5.06 7.43 13.85
CA HIS A 78 -6.10 6.40 13.88
C HIS A 78 -6.16 5.51 12.62
N LEU A 79 -5.03 5.39 11.92
CA LEU A 79 -4.93 4.62 10.68
C LEU A 79 -4.71 3.13 10.97
N PRO A 80 -5.21 2.21 10.13
CA PRO A 80 -5.11 0.76 10.33
C PRO A 80 -3.71 0.21 9.98
N TYR A 81 -2.66 0.80 10.55
CA TYR A 81 -1.29 0.33 10.40
C TYR A 81 -1.05 -1.00 11.12
N LEU A 82 -0.34 -1.90 10.46
CA LEU A 82 0.00 -3.24 10.92
C LEU A 82 1.48 -3.53 10.65
N ASN A 83 2.12 -4.25 11.57
CA ASN A 83 3.50 -4.72 11.40
C ASN A 83 3.56 -5.83 10.35
N ALA A 84 4.49 -5.69 9.41
CA ALA A 84 4.76 -6.68 8.39
C ALA A 84 6.27 -6.83 8.17
N ASP A 85 6.71 -8.02 7.81
CA ASP A 85 8.03 -8.23 7.24
C ASP A 85 7.94 -8.01 5.71
N ILE A 86 8.71 -7.07 5.19
CA ILE A 86 8.59 -6.63 3.80
C ILE A 86 9.95 -6.58 3.11
N HIS A 87 10.12 -7.46 2.13
CA HIS A 87 11.29 -7.52 1.28
C HIS A 87 10.99 -6.87 -0.07
N PHE A 88 11.85 -5.94 -0.45
CA PHE A 88 11.79 -5.28 -1.75
C PHE A 88 13.14 -5.39 -2.46
N LYS A 89 13.14 -6.03 -3.62
CA LYS A 89 14.32 -6.19 -4.47
C LYS A 89 14.09 -5.48 -5.81
N ARG A 90 15.14 -4.83 -6.33
CA ARG A 90 15.12 -4.22 -7.66
C ARG A 90 16.32 -4.69 -8.45
N GLU A 91 16.06 -5.27 -9.62
CA GLU A 91 17.06 -5.73 -10.56
C GLU A 91 16.76 -5.16 -11.95
N GLY A 92 17.48 -4.11 -12.34
CA GLY A 92 17.23 -3.39 -13.58
C GLY A 92 15.78 -2.87 -13.70
N ILE A 93 15.01 -3.48 -14.60
CA ILE A 93 13.59 -3.16 -14.87
C ILE A 93 12.59 -4.02 -14.08
N LYS A 94 13.08 -5.05 -13.38
CA LYS A 94 12.28 -5.92 -12.52
C LYS A 94 12.28 -5.37 -11.09
N LYS A 95 11.12 -5.43 -10.45
CA LYS A 95 10.94 -5.15 -9.04
C LYS A 95 10.17 -6.32 -8.44
N GLU A 96 10.66 -6.82 -7.33
CA GLU A 96 10.06 -7.90 -6.55
C GLU A 96 9.69 -7.33 -5.19
N PHE A 97 8.46 -7.61 -4.77
CA PHE A 97 7.93 -7.14 -3.51
C PHE A 97 7.22 -8.30 -2.82
N HIS A 98 7.68 -8.65 -1.63
CA HIS A 98 7.11 -9.66 -0.76
C HIS A 98 6.74 -8.99 0.56
N CYS A 99 5.54 -9.25 1.05
CA CYS A 99 5.03 -8.76 2.31
C CYS A 99 4.39 -9.90 3.07
N PHE A 100 4.85 -10.11 4.30
CA PHE A 100 4.28 -11.05 5.27
C PHE A 100 3.80 -10.26 6.47
N ARG A 101 2.49 -10.20 6.69
CA ARG A 101 1.92 -9.56 7.86
C ARG A 101 2.15 -10.45 9.08
N ILE A 102 2.79 -9.88 10.10
CA ILE A 102 3.17 -10.56 11.35
C ILE A 102 2.48 -9.93 12.57
N ASP A 103 1.55 -9.01 12.35
CA ASP A 103 0.91 -8.28 13.43
C ASP A 103 -0.14 -9.12 14.18
N SER A 104 0.06 -9.27 15.50
CA SER A 104 -0.85 -10.00 16.39
C SER A 104 -2.30 -9.48 16.44
N ARG A 105 -2.57 -8.27 15.96
CA ARG A 105 -3.90 -7.64 16.01
C ARG A 105 -4.87 -8.15 14.95
N THR A 106 -4.41 -8.98 14.01
CA THR A 106 -5.24 -9.52 12.94
C THR A 106 -4.68 -10.86 12.45
N ASN A 107 -5.39 -11.48 11.51
CA ASN A 107 -4.92 -12.69 10.86
C ASN A 107 -3.67 -12.42 10.01
N PRO A 108 -2.73 -13.37 9.95
CA PRO A 108 -1.62 -13.32 9.02
C PRO A 108 -2.08 -13.12 7.59
N GLY A 109 -1.21 -12.53 6.76
CA GLY A 109 -1.48 -12.33 5.33
C GLY A 109 -0.19 -12.25 4.56
N GLU A 110 -0.21 -12.74 3.33
CA GLU A 110 0.94 -12.75 2.44
C GLU A 110 0.58 -12.08 1.11
N PHE A 111 1.51 -11.28 0.60
CA PHE A 111 1.41 -10.69 -0.72
C PHE A 111 2.77 -10.72 -1.41
N HIS A 112 2.82 -11.33 -2.59
CA HIS A 112 4.00 -11.38 -3.43
C HIS A 112 3.66 -10.90 -4.84
N VAL A 113 4.41 -9.93 -5.34
CA VAL A 113 4.29 -9.45 -6.72
C VAL A 113 5.66 -9.24 -7.37
N LEU A 114 5.75 -9.72 -8.62
CA LEU A 114 6.84 -9.41 -9.55
C LEU A 114 6.35 -8.40 -10.58
N LEU A 115 6.90 -7.19 -10.52
CA LEU A 115 6.60 -6.09 -11.41
C LEU A 115 7.72 -5.93 -12.44
N ARG A 116 7.36 -5.93 -13.73
CA ARG A 116 8.29 -5.56 -14.81
C ARG A 116 7.84 -4.24 -15.43
N LYS A 117 8.76 -3.28 -15.52
CA LYS A 117 8.51 -2.03 -16.24
C LYS A 117 8.35 -2.36 -17.73
N PHE A 118 7.22 -2.00 -18.32
CA PHE A 118 7.00 -2.03 -19.76
C PHE A 118 6.81 -0.59 -20.23
N ILE A 119 7.56 -0.20 -21.26
CA ILE A 119 7.46 1.13 -21.88
C ILE A 119 6.70 0.93 -23.19
N ASN A 120 5.51 1.51 -23.30
CA ASN A 120 4.78 1.56 -24.57
C ASN A 120 4.41 3.01 -24.90
N ARG A 121 5.02 3.54 -25.97
CA ARG A 121 4.75 4.77 -26.75
C ARG A 121 3.98 5.95 -26.09
N ASN A 122 4.13 6.19 -24.78
CA ASN A 122 3.70 7.34 -23.94
C ASN A 122 3.07 6.96 -22.58
N LYS A 123 3.06 5.66 -22.19
CA LYS A 123 2.58 5.21 -20.87
C LYS A 123 3.59 4.29 -20.19
N ILE A 124 3.78 4.49 -18.88
CA ILE A 124 4.52 3.57 -18.01
C ILE A 124 3.51 2.56 -17.47
N LEU A 125 3.63 1.31 -17.87
CA LEU A 125 2.78 0.21 -17.39
C LEU A 125 3.65 -0.82 -16.65
N TRP A 126 3.12 -1.38 -15.56
CA TRP A 126 3.77 -2.47 -14.83
C TRP A 126 3.04 -3.78 -15.15
N LYS A 127 3.77 -4.79 -15.62
CA LYS A 127 3.23 -6.14 -15.82
C LYS A 127 3.44 -6.95 -14.55
N ILE A 128 2.37 -7.54 -14.04
CA ILE A 128 2.36 -8.50 -12.93
C ILE A 128 2.37 -9.90 -13.52
N GLY A 129 3.39 -10.71 -13.24
CA GLY A 129 3.39 -12.16 -13.49
C GLY A 129 2.61 -12.67 -14.73
N SER A 130 1.89 -13.78 -14.56
CA SER A 130 1.02 -14.41 -15.57
C SER A 130 -0.49 -14.23 -15.30
N GLN A 131 -0.87 -13.65 -14.15
CA GLN A 131 -2.28 -13.51 -13.77
C GLN A 131 -2.81 -12.11 -14.16
N LYS A 132 -3.95 -12.08 -14.86
CA LYS A 132 -4.53 -10.90 -15.50
C LYS A 132 -5.41 -10.05 -14.57
N ASP A 133 -5.59 -10.43 -13.30
CA ASP A 133 -6.75 -9.96 -12.52
C ASP A 133 -6.44 -8.99 -11.37
N ILE A 134 -5.22 -8.47 -11.26
CA ILE A 134 -4.90 -7.41 -10.28
C ILE A 134 -4.70 -6.09 -11.02
N VAL A 135 -5.72 -5.23 -10.94
CA VAL A 135 -5.66 -3.86 -11.47
C VAL A 135 -5.06 -2.94 -10.39
N PHE A 136 -3.80 -2.52 -10.57
CA PHE A 136 -3.29 -1.36 -9.86
C PHE A 136 -3.79 -0.09 -10.54
N ILE A 137 -4.77 0.58 -9.95
CA ILE A 137 -5.05 1.99 -10.28
C ILE A 137 -4.09 2.81 -9.41
N VAL A 138 -3.04 3.33 -10.04
CA VAL A 138 -2.15 4.34 -9.44
C VAL A 138 -2.90 5.66 -9.40
#